data_AF-A0A418IJX5-F1
#
_entry.id   AF-A0A418IJX5-F1
#
_cell.length_a   1.000
_cell.length_b   1.000
_cell.length_c   1.000
_cell.angle_alpha   90.00
_cell.angle_beta   90.00
_cell.angle_gamma   90.00
#
_symmetry.space_group_name_H-M   'P 1'
#
loop_
_entity.id
_entity.type
_entity.pdbx_description
1 polymer ?
#
loop_
_entity_poly.entity_id
_entity_poly.type
_entity_poly.pdbx_seq_one_letter_code
_entity_poly.pdbx_strand_id
1 'polypeptide(L)'
;SHTDSKNVRNLANLNPLITSEKYYIQTNQPRSVTDSGKGTKQYEYRNKAYDKDGNEKEITYTAIKKLKTNHYLELNYKVGEVKGYSEVKEKDIPRKAKIKL
;
A
#
# COMPACT_ATOMS: atom_id res chain seq x y z
N SER A 1 2.01 -1.38 26.80
CA SER A 1 1.98 -2.74 26.22
C SER A 1 2.12 -2.66 24.70
N HIS A 2 3.35 -2.77 24.18
CA HIS A 2 3.60 -2.72 22.74
C HIS A 2 3.98 -4.11 22.26
N THR A 3 2.97 -4.96 22.08
CA THR A 3 3.09 -6.28 21.47
C THR A 3 3.19 -6.17 19.95
N ASP A 4 3.94 -5.18 19.44
CA ASP A 4 4.11 -4.96 18.01
C ASP A 4 5.40 -5.63 17.50
N SER A 5 5.62 -6.88 17.93
CA SER A 5 6.75 -7.66 17.46
C SER A 5 6.45 -8.22 16.07
N LYS A 6 7.42 -8.18 15.16
CA LYS A 6 7.30 -8.75 13.79
C LYS A 6 6.79 -10.19 13.82
N ASN A 7 7.14 -10.96 14.85
CA ASN A 7 6.69 -12.34 15.04
C ASN A 7 5.16 -12.43 15.24
N VAL A 8 4.57 -11.55 16.04
CA VAL A 8 3.11 -11.50 16.25
C VAL A 8 2.38 -11.13 14.95
N ARG A 9 2.90 -10.17 14.18
CA ARG A 9 2.35 -9.83 12.86
C ARG A 9 2.45 -11.00 11.88
N ASN A 10 3.58 -11.73 11.88
CA ASN A 10 3.76 -12.91 11.04
C ASN A 10 2.75 -14.02 11.38
N LEU A 11 2.54 -14.32 12.66
CA LEU A 11 1.54 -15.28 13.12
C LEU A 11 0.12 -14.86 12.71
N ALA A 12 -0.23 -13.59 12.92
CA ALA A 12 -1.53 -13.05 12.51
C ALA A 12 -1.74 -13.09 10.99
N ASN A 13 -0.70 -12.87 10.19
CA ASN A 13 -0.78 -12.94 8.73
C ASN A 13 -1.19 -14.32 8.20
N LEU A 14 -0.81 -15.40 8.91
CA LEU A 14 -1.16 -16.78 8.59
C LEU A 14 -2.60 -17.14 8.97
N ASN A 15 -3.27 -16.32 9.78
CA ASN A 15 -4.65 -16.58 10.19
C ASN A 15 -5.62 -16.27 9.02
N PRO A 16 -6.40 -17.27 8.54
CA PRO A 16 -7.37 -17.08 7.46
C PRO A 16 -8.57 -16.21 7.85
N LEU A 17 -8.84 -16.04 9.16
CA LEU A 17 -9.96 -15.22 9.66
C LEU A 17 -9.67 -13.71 9.58
N ILE A 18 -8.40 -13.32 9.43
CA ILE A 18 -8.03 -11.92 9.26
C ILE A 18 -8.13 -11.58 7.77
N THR A 19 -9.09 -10.73 7.42
CA THR A 19 -9.32 -10.28 6.05
C THR A 19 -8.40 -9.13 5.68
N SER A 20 -8.01 -9.05 4.41
CA SER A 20 -7.34 -7.86 3.87
C SER A 20 -8.31 -6.69 3.73
N GLU A 21 -7.80 -5.49 3.98
CA GLU A 21 -8.44 -4.23 3.68
C GLU A 21 -7.96 -3.71 2.32
N LYS A 22 -8.80 -2.91 1.65
CA LYS A 22 -8.48 -2.26 0.38
C LYS A 22 -8.35 -0.77 0.58
N TYR A 23 -7.25 -0.20 0.08
CA TYR A 23 -7.02 1.24 0.07
C TYR A 23 -6.67 1.72 -1.33
N TYR A 24 -7.08 2.93 -1.69
CA TYR A 24 -6.84 3.54 -2.98
C TYR A 24 -5.87 4.71 -2.83
N ILE A 25 -4.91 4.84 -3.74
CA ILE A 25 -3.92 5.92 -3.76
C ILE A 25 -3.80 6.52 -5.16
N GLN A 26 -3.30 7.75 -5.22
CA GLN A 26 -2.67 8.31 -6.40
C GLN A 26 -1.15 8.23 -6.21
N THR A 27 -0.44 7.64 -7.17
CA THR A 27 1.00 7.42 -7.10
C THR A 27 1.78 8.72 -7.23
N ASN A 28 2.88 8.82 -6.48
CA ASN A 28 3.79 9.96 -6.47
C ASN A 28 5.23 9.50 -6.78
N GLN A 29 6.19 10.42 -6.69
CA GLN A 29 7.61 10.05 -6.77
C GLN A 29 8.01 9.21 -5.56
N PRO A 30 8.94 8.24 -5.72
CA PRO A 30 9.43 7.47 -4.60
C PRO A 30 10.09 8.38 -3.57
N ARG A 31 9.86 8.09 -2.29
CA ARG A 31 10.50 8.76 -1.15
C ARG A 31 11.98 8.41 -1.06
N SER A 32 12.33 7.16 -1.34
CA SER A 32 13.71 6.70 -1.32
C SER A 32 13.92 5.58 -2.35
N VAL A 33 15.18 5.40 -2.76
CA VAL A 33 15.59 4.31 -3.65
C VAL A 33 16.79 3.63 -3.02
N THR A 34 16.68 2.32 -2.78
CA THR A 34 17.77 1.49 -2.28
C THR A 34 18.27 0.60 -3.41
N ASP A 35 19.55 0.67 -3.72
CA ASP A 35 20.21 -0.24 -4.65
C ASP A 35 21.03 -1.25 -3.84
N SER A 36 20.70 -2.54 -3.97
CA SER A 36 21.41 -3.60 -3.25
C SER A 36 22.70 -4.05 -3.96
N GLY A 37 23.09 -3.39 -5.06
CA GLY A 37 24.29 -3.71 -5.84
C GLY A 37 24.17 -4.98 -6.70
N LYS A 38 23.06 -5.72 -6.58
CA LYS A 38 22.76 -6.95 -7.35
C LYS A 38 21.83 -6.70 -8.53
N GLY A 39 21.80 -5.48 -9.07
CA GLY A 39 20.89 -5.08 -10.15
C GLY A 39 19.41 -4.98 -9.75
N THR A 40 19.10 -5.13 -8.46
CA THR A 40 17.73 -4.96 -7.93
C THR A 40 17.65 -3.64 -7.17
N LYS A 41 16.75 -2.76 -7.62
CA LYS A 41 16.40 -1.51 -6.93
C LYS A 41 15.09 -1.70 -6.19
N GLN A 42 15.03 -1.19 -4.97
CA GLN A 42 13.81 -1.08 -4.19
C GLN A 42 13.41 0.40 -4.12
N TYR A 43 12.20 0.70 -4.53
CA TYR A 43 11.60 2.03 -4.47
C TYR A 43 10.63 2.07 -3.31
N GLU A 44 10.83 2.97 -2.36
CA GLU A 44 9.90 3.18 -1.25
C GLU A 44 8.99 4.35 -1.57
N TYR A 45 7.71 4.20 -1.26
CA TYR A 45 6.66 5.20 -1.46
C TYR A 45 5.94 5.45 -0.14
N ARG A 46 5.43 6.66 0.02
CA ARG A 46 4.57 7.06 1.14
C ARG A 46 3.43 7.89 0.55
N ASN A 47 2.21 7.39 0.70
CA ASN A 47 1.02 7.99 0.10
C ASN A 47 -0.10 8.09 1.14
N LYS A 48 -0.90 9.15 1.01
CA LYS A 48 -2.24 9.18 1.58
C LYS A 48 -3.11 8.20 0.81
N ALA A 49 -3.71 7.27 1.53
CA ALA A 49 -4.54 6.21 0.99
C ALA A 49 -5.93 6.32 1.59
N TYR A 50 -6.96 6.01 0.79
CA TYR A 50 -8.34 6.12 1.22
C TYR A 50 -9.04 4.78 1.06
N ASP A 51 -9.76 4.34 2.09
CA ASP A 51 -10.61 3.15 1.96
C ASP A 51 -11.85 3.45 1.09
N LYS A 52 -12.70 2.43 0.90
CA LYS A 52 -13.95 2.57 0.14
C LYS A 52 -14.90 3.65 0.68
N ASP A 53 -14.76 4.01 1.95
CA ASP A 53 -15.57 5.00 2.65
C ASP A 53 -14.93 6.40 2.67
N GLY A 54 -13.72 6.54 2.12
CA GLY A 54 -12.98 7.79 2.04
C GLY A 54 -12.21 8.12 3.32
N ASN A 55 -12.03 7.16 4.22
CA ASN A 55 -11.23 7.35 5.43
C ASN A 55 -9.75 7.35 5.07
N GLU A 56 -9.02 8.37 5.52
CA GLU A 56 -7.59 8.54 5.24
C GLU A 56 -6.74 7.62 6.10
N LYS A 57 -5.72 7.02 5.48
CA LYS A 57 -4.62 6.32 6.14
C LYS A 57 -3.34 6.61 5.40
N GLU A 58 -2.28 6.92 6.12
CA GLU A 58 -0.96 7.02 5.52
C GLU A 58 -0.32 5.64 5.40
N ILE A 59 0.09 5.26 4.20
CA ILE A 59 0.66 3.94 3.91
C ILE A 59 2.03 4.08 3.27
N THR A 60 3.02 3.40 3.86
CA THR A 60 4.34 3.18 3.26
C THR A 60 4.39 1.81 2.61
N TYR A 61 4.88 1.74 1.38
CA TYR A 61 5.00 0.49 0.62
C TYR A 61 6.19 0.54 -0.33
N THR A 62 6.63 -0.62 -0.81
CA THR A 62 7.79 -0.74 -1.68
C THR A 62 7.44 -1.39 -3.02
N ALA A 63 8.22 -1.07 -4.05
CA ALA A 63 8.14 -1.66 -5.37
C ALA A 63 9.55 -2.01 -5.88
N ILE A 64 9.68 -3.09 -6.65
CA ILE A 64 10.94 -3.47 -7.31
C ILE A 64 11.16 -2.76 -8.66
N LYS A 65 10.14 -2.05 -9.15
CA LYS A 65 10.19 -1.22 -10.36
C LYS A 65 9.64 0.16 -10.00
N LYS A 66 10.19 1.20 -10.63
CA LYS A 66 9.67 2.57 -10.46
C LYS A 66 8.24 2.62 -11.00
N LEU A 67 7.30 2.99 -10.14
CA LEU A 67 5.90 3.21 -10.51
C LEU A 67 5.76 4.49 -11.35
N LYS A 68 4.79 4.48 -12.27
CA LYS A 68 4.36 5.70 -12.97
C LYS A 68 3.71 6.64 -11.97
N THR A 69 3.97 7.94 -12.09
CA THR A 69 3.36 8.98 -11.24
C THR A 69 2.01 9.43 -11.76
N ASN A 70 1.12 9.87 -10.88
CA ASN A 70 -0.25 10.31 -11.20
C ASN A 70 -1.15 9.19 -11.76
N HIS A 71 -0.88 7.94 -11.37
CA HIS A 71 -1.74 6.77 -11.65
C HIS A 71 -2.44 6.32 -10.37
N TYR A 72 -3.49 5.52 -10.51
CA TYR A 72 -4.23 5.00 -9.35
C TYR A 72 -3.90 3.54 -9.08
N LEU A 73 -3.67 3.22 -7.81
CA LEU A 73 -3.49 1.84 -7.36
C LEU A 73 -4.53 1.47 -6.29
N GLU A 74 -5.00 0.24 -6.33
CA GLU A 74 -5.64 -0.45 -5.20
C GLU A 74 -4.55 -1.22 -4.43
N LEU A 75 -4.37 -0.90 -3.15
CA LEU A 75 -3.47 -1.57 -2.22
C LEU A 75 -4.24 -2.63 -1.43
N ASN A 76 -3.70 -3.85 -1.39
CA ASN A 76 -4.14 -4.90 -0.47
C ASN A 76 -3.36 -4.76 0.83
N TYR A 77 -4.02 -4.32 1.89
CA TYR A 77 -3.43 -4.07 3.19
C TYR A 77 -3.85 -5.15 4.19
N LYS A 78 -2.89 -5.78 4.86
CA LYS A 78 -3.17 -6.84 5.84
C LYS A 78 -2.16 -6.78 6.96
N VAL A 79 -2.61 -6.85 8.22
CA VAL A 79 -1.75 -6.90 9.43
C VAL A 79 -0.62 -5.86 9.42
N GLY A 80 -0.96 -4.60 9.12
CA GLY A 80 0.00 -3.51 9.24
C GLY A 80 0.86 -3.24 7.99
N GLU A 81 0.72 -4.04 6.92
CA GLU A 81 1.57 -3.93 5.73
C GLU A 81 0.81 -4.13 4.42
N VAL A 82 1.39 -3.64 3.32
CA VAL A 82 0.87 -3.86 1.97
C VAL A 82 1.34 -5.22 1.47
N LYS A 83 0.40 -6.11 1.14
CA LYS A 83 0.66 -7.45 0.60
C LYS A 83 0.80 -7.46 -0.91
N GLY A 84 0.25 -6.46 -1.57
CA GLY A 84 0.32 -6.28 -3.01
C GLY A 84 -0.51 -5.08 -3.43
N TYR A 85 -0.41 -4.73 -4.71
CA TYR A 85 -1.18 -3.65 -5.28
C TYR A 85 -1.47 -3.92 -6.76
N SER A 86 -2.50 -3.28 -7.29
CA SER A 86 -2.88 -3.40 -8.69
C SER A 86 -3.28 -2.04 -9.24
N GLU A 87 -2.96 -1.78 -10.52
CA GLU A 87 -3.38 -0.56 -11.21
C GLU A 87 -4.87 -0.60 -11.47
N VAL A 88 -5.56 0.51 -11.19
CA VAL A 88 -7.01 0.65 -11.35
C VAL A 88 -7.33 1.91 -12.15
N LYS A 89 -8.46 1.90 -12.86
CA LYS A 89 -8.97 3.11 -13.51
C LYS A 89 -9.74 3.94 -12.51
N GLU A 90 -9.78 5.26 -12.70
CA GLU A 90 -10.50 6.18 -11.82
C GLU A 90 -11.99 5.79 -11.63
N LYS A 91 -12.62 5.24 -12.67
CA LYS A 91 -14.02 4.77 -12.63
C LYS A 91 -14.24 3.55 -11.73
N ASP A 92 -13.19 2.78 -11.45
CA ASP A 92 -13.24 1.56 -10.64
C ASP A 92 -12.97 1.88 -9.15
N ILE A 93 -12.64 3.14 -8.83
CA ILE A 93 -12.41 3.62 -7.47
C ILE A 93 -13.76 3.98 -6.82
N PRO A 94 -14.04 3.54 -5.59
CA PRO A 94 -15.23 3.95 -4.85
C PRO A 94 -15.37 5.47 -4.79
N ARG A 95 -16.59 5.98 -5.05
CA ARG A 95 -16.86 7.41 -5.19
C ARG A 95 -16.33 8.26 -4.03
N LYS A 96 -16.46 7.78 -2.79
CA LYS A 96 -15.99 8.51 -1.60
C LYS A 96 -14.46 8.62 -1.55
N ALA A 97 -13.76 7.53 -1.86
CA ALA A 97 -12.30 7.51 -1.96
C ALA A 97 -11.82 8.42 -3.11
N LYS A 98 -12.48 8.31 -4.27
CA LYS A 98 -12.16 9.09 -5.47
C LYS A 98 -12.24 10.61 -5.25
N ILE A 99 -13.19 11.10 -4.46
CA ILE A 99 -13.31 12.54 -4.15
C ILE A 99 -12.12 13.08 -3.33
N LYS A 100 -11.37 12.19 -2.66
CA LYS A 100 -10.24 12.53 -1.80
C LYS A 100 -8.87 12.39 -2.48
N LEU A 101 -8.82 11.68 -3.61
CA LEU A 101 -7.63 11.45 -4.42
C LEU A 101 -7.39 12.63 -5.36
#